data_AF-A0A7C3J8D9-F1
#
_entry.id   AF-A0A7C3J8D9-F1
#
_cell.length_a   1.000
_cell.length_b   1.000
_cell.length_c   1.000
_cell.angle_alpha   90.00
_cell.angle_beta   90.00
_cell.angle_gamma   90.00
#
_symmetry.space_group_name_H-M   'P 1'
#
loop_
_entity.id
_entity.type
_entity.pdbx_description
1 polymer ?
#
loop_
_entity_poly.entity_id
_entity_poly.type
_entity_poly.pdbx_seq_one_letter_code
_entity_poly.pdbx_strand_id
1 'polypeptide(L)' 'MQGRLWTGYLSVEIDTACAHCDRPMQLVLDSNLDYRVKNGGAAPLIFQPRLDWATFSEPNIIHAY' A
#
# COMPACT_ATOMS: atom_id res chain seq x y z
N MET A 1 23.53 -1.16 1.38
CA MET A 1 23.09 -0.66 0.06
C MET A 1 22.21 0.55 0.33
N GLN A 2 22.74 1.77 0.15
CA GLN A 2 21.99 3.00 0.43
C GLN A 2 21.18 3.34 -0.82
N GLY A 3 19.87 3.07 -0.80
CA GLY A 3 18.98 3.41 -1.90
C GLY A 3 18.90 4.93 -2.05
N ARG A 4 19.15 5.43 -3.26
CA ARG A 4 18.93 6.83 -3.60
C ARG A 4 17.44 7.00 -3.89
N LEU A 5 16.75 7.79 -3.07
CA LEU A 5 15.35 8.12 -3.30
C LEU A 5 15.22 8.83 -4.65
N TRP A 6 14.51 8.21 -5.59
CA TRP A 6 14.20 8.79 -6.88
C TRP A 6 13.21 9.93 -6.66
N THR A 7 13.52 11.12 -7.17
CA THR A 7 12.70 12.34 -6.96
C THR A 7 11.58 12.51 -7.99
N GLY A 8 11.40 11.55 -8.89
CA GLY A 8 10.32 11.56 -9.88
C GLY A 8 9.08 10.78 -9.41
N TYR A 9 7.98 10.96 -10.14
CA TYR A 9 6.75 10.21 -9.92
C TYR A 9 7.01 8.70 -10.05
N LEU A 10 6.56 7.95 -9.04
CA LEU A 10 6.60 6.49 -8.98
C LEU A 10 5.18 5.94 -8.96
N SER A 11 4.95 4.89 -9.73
CA SER A 11 3.77 4.03 -9.63
C SER A 11 4.19 2.58 -9.46
N VAL A 12 3.50 1.85 -8.60
CA VAL A 12 3.69 0.42 -8.39
C VAL A 12 2.42 -0.35 -8.75
N GLU A 13 2.59 -1.52 -9.35
CA GLU A 13 1.50 -2.46 -9.59
C GLU A 13 1.54 -3.55 -8.53
N ILE A 14 0.38 -3.86 -7.95
CA ILE A 14 0.23 -4.83 -6.86
C ILE A 14 -0.78 -5.87 -7.31
N ASP A 15 -0.32 -7.10 -7.48
CA ASP A 15 -1.17 -8.26 -7.66
C ASP A 15 -1.51 -8.86 -6.29
N THR A 16 -2.80 -9.02 -6.02
CA THR A 16 -3.30 -9.51 -4.73
C THR A 16 -4.63 -10.26 -4.92
N ALA A 17 -5.24 -10.73 -3.83
CA ALA A 17 -6.54 -11.39 -3.83
C ALA A 17 -7.46 -10.79 -2.77
N CYS A 18 -8.77 -10.77 -3.03
CA CYS A 18 -9.74 -10.29 -2.07
C CYS A 18 -9.83 -11.25 -0.87
N ALA A 19 -9.56 -10.78 0.35
CA ALA A 19 -9.59 -11.62 1.56
C ALA A 19 -10.96 -12.27 1.85
N HIS A 20 -12.06 -11.74 1.30
CA HIS A 20 -13.41 -12.30 1.49
C HIS A 20 -13.77 -13.38 0.47
N CYS A 21 -13.29 -13.29 -0.78
CA CYS A 21 -13.76 -14.15 -1.87
C CYS A 21 -12.66 -14.72 -2.78
N ASP A 22 -11.39 -14.50 -2.41
CA ASP A 22 -10.17 -14.95 -3.10
C ASP A 22 -10.06 -14.53 -4.57
N ARG A 23 -10.90 -13.59 -5.02
CA ARG A 23 -10.85 -13.11 -6.40
C ARG A 23 -9.54 -12.35 -6.63
N PRO A 24 -8.81 -12.65 -7.72
CA PRO A 24 -7.64 -11.89 -8.11
C PRO A 24 -7.98 -10.41 -8.29
N MET A 25 -7.11 -9.55 -7.79
CA MET A 25 -7.20 -8.10 -7.90
C MET A 25 -5.84 -7.55 -8.33
N GLN A 26 -5.89 -6.53 -9.18
CA GLN A 26 -4.70 -5.81 -9.60
C GLN A 26 -4.90 -4.32 -9.30
N LEU A 27 -4.00 -3.77 -8.49
CA LEU A 27 -4.03 -2.39 -8.03
C LEU A 27 -2.86 -1.63 -8.63
N VAL A 28 -3.05 -0.35 -8.90
CA VAL A 28 -1.95 0.58 -9.11
C VAL A 28 -2.02 1.63 -8.02
N LEU A 29 -0.90 1.83 -7.32
CA LEU A 29 -0.72 2.88 -6.33
C LEU A 29 0.37 3.82 -6.82
N ASP A 30 0.17 5.12 -6.65
CA ASP A 30 1.17 6.12 -7.02
C ASP A 30 1.76 6.87 -5.82
N SER A 31 2.66 7.80 -6.13
CA SER A 31 3.38 8.61 -5.14
C SER A 31 2.49 9.61 -4.39
N ASN A 32 1.31 9.92 -4.91
CA ASN A 32 0.31 10.76 -4.24
C ASN A 32 -0.64 9.93 -3.38
N LEU A 33 -0.43 8.60 -3.30
CA LEU A 33 -1.32 7.64 -2.67
C LEU A 33 -2.69 7.52 -3.36
N ASP A 34 -2.80 8.01 -4.60
CA ASP A 34 -3.96 7.72 -5.43
C ASP A 34 -3.88 6.26 -5.89
N TYR A 35 -5.03 5.59 -5.92
CA TYR A 35 -5.12 4.21 -6.34
C TYR A 35 -6.17 4.00 -7.42
N ARG A 36 -5.95 2.96 -8.22
CA ARG A 36 -6.96 2.44 -9.14
C ARG A 36 -6.95 0.92 -9.15
N VAL A 37 -8.14 0.34 -9.28
CA VAL A 37 -8.32 -1.10 -9.45
C VAL A 37 -8.44 -1.38 -10.93
N LYS A 38 -7.48 -2.12 -11.50
CA LYS A 38 -7.48 -2.47 -12.93
C LYS A 38 -8.54 -3.52 -13.24
N ASN A 39 -8.69 -4.54 -12.37
CA ASN A 39 -9.60 -5.66 -12.56
C ASN A 39 -10.27 -6.04 -11.22
N GLY A 40 -11.52 -6.51 -11.28
CA GLY A 40 -12.19 -7.14 -10.13
C GLY A 40 -13.21 -6.27 -9.37
N GLY A 41 -13.45 -5.03 -9.78
CA GLY A 41 -14.53 -4.18 -9.25
C GLY A 41 -14.46 -3.89 -7.74
N ALA A 42 -13.31 -4.16 -7.11
CA ALA A 42 -13.13 -3.95 -5.68
C ALA A 42 -12.92 -2.47 -5.36
N ALA A 43 -13.47 -2.03 -4.23
CA ALA A 43 -13.11 -0.77 -3.60
C ALA A 43 -12.19 -1.08 -2.40
N PRO A 44 -10.88 -1.25 -2.60
CA PRO A 44 -9.96 -1.52 -1.51
C PRO A 44 -10.02 -0.37 -0.51
N LEU A 45 -10.05 -0.71 0.78
CA LEU A 45 -9.90 0.25 1.85
C LEU A 45 -8.42 0.61 1.94
N ILE A 46 -8.04 1.79 1.45
CA ILE A 46 -6.70 2.33 1.70
C ILE A 46 -6.70 2.95 3.09
N PHE A 47 -5.88 2.36 3.97
CA PHE A 47 -5.66 2.85 5.31
C PHE A 47 -4.19 3.26 5.45
N GLN A 48 -3.97 4.51 5.81
CA GLN A 48 -2.64 5.01 6.18
C GLN A 48 -2.65 5.25 7.70
N PRO A 49 -2.02 4.39 8.51
CA PRO A 49 -1.93 4.64 9.94
C PRO A 49 -1.11 5.92 10.17
N ARG A 50 -1.63 6.81 11.00
CA ARG A 50 -0.86 7.95 11.50
C ARG A 50 0.09 7.43 12.57
N LEU A 51 1.35 7.24 12.21
CA LEU A 51 2.41 6.79 13.11
C LEU A 51 3.23 7.98 13.59
N ASP A 52 3.45 8.06 14.89
CA ASP A 52 4.50 8.91 15.45
C ASP A 52 5.82 8.14 15.44
N TRP A 53 6.62 8.39 14.40
CA TRP A 53 7.92 7.73 14.23
C TRP A 53 8.91 8.02 15.37
N ALA A 54 8.71 9.09 16.16
CA ALA A 54 9.58 9.39 17.29
C ALA A 54 9.35 8.44 18.47
N THR A 55 8.16 7.85 18.56
CA THR A 55 7.74 6.98 19.68
C THR A 55 7.46 5.55 19.25
N PHE A 56 7.43 5.27 17.94
CA PHE A 56 7.20 3.93 17.40
C PHE A 56 8.37 2.98 17.71
N SER A 57 8.12 1.97 18.55
CA SER A 57 9.13 1.00 18.99
C SER A 57 8.90 -0.44 18.47
N GLU A 58 7.77 -0.69 17.81
CA GLU A 58 7.41 -2.03 17.30
C GLU A 58 8.24 -2.40 16.06
N PRO A 59 8.50 -3.70 15.81
CA PRO A 59 9.30 -4.13 14.67
C PRO A 59 8.61 -3.89 13.33
N ASN A 60 7.27 -3.80 13.31
CA ASN A 60 6.48 -3.45 12.13
C ASN A 60 5.07 -2.98 12.52
N ILE A 61 4.37 -2.43 11.53
CA ILE A 61 3.05 -1.81 11.71
C ILE A 61 1.88 -2.81 11.70
N ILE A 62 2.15 -4.09 11.43
CA ILE A 62 1.11 -5.12 11.22
C ILE A 62 0.44 -5.51 12.55
N HIS A 63 1.16 -5.42 13.66
CA HIS A 63 0.66 -5.73 15.01
C HIS A 63 0.61 -4.53 15.94
N ALA A 64 1.01 -3.35 15.45
CA ALA A 64 1.12 -2.13 16.25
C ALA A 64 -0.14 -1.25 16.18
N TYR A 65 -1.19 -1.72 15.50
CA TYR A 65 -2.46 -1.02 15.28
C TYR A 65 -3.64 -2.00 15.35
#